data_AF-A0AAD3APU5-F1
#
_entry.id   AF-A0AAD3APU5-F1
#
_cell.length_a   1.000
_cell.length_b   1.000
_cell.length_c   1.000
_cell.angle_alpha   90.00
_cell.angle_beta   90.00
_cell.angle_gamma   90.00
#
_symmetry.space_group_name_H-M   'P 1'
#
loop_
_entity.id
_entity.type
_entity.pdbx_description
1 polymer ?
#
loop_
_entity_poly.entity_id
_entity_poly.type
_entity_poly.pdbx_seq_one_letter_code
_entity_poly.pdbx_strand_id
1 'polypeptide(L)'
;MYRRHNYRDDIAGPVWLYRVYAGDTLAYVGVSADPKTRIAKHRRKPWGKSFDRIGLQWFPSRADGFAAERAAILAERPLYNTARPRGAML
;
A
#
# COMPACT_ATOMS: atom_id res chain seq x y z
N MET A 1 -18.53 -20.84 -7.99
CA MET A 1 -17.10 -20.76 -7.62
C MET A 1 -16.74 -19.30 -7.40
N TYR A 2 -16.57 -18.85 -6.15
CA TYR A 2 -16.18 -17.46 -5.86
C TYR A 2 -14.66 -17.35 -6.09
N ARG A 3 -14.24 -16.88 -7.27
CA ARG A 3 -12.82 -16.54 -7.50
C ARG A 3 -12.50 -15.40 -6.54
N ARG A 4 -11.57 -15.62 -5.60
CA ARG A 4 -11.14 -14.58 -4.66
C ARG A 4 -10.55 -13.45 -5.51
N HIS A 5 -11.34 -12.41 -5.79
CA HIS A 5 -10.89 -11.30 -6.61
C HIS A 5 -9.76 -10.62 -5.84
N ASN A 6 -8.52 -10.87 -6.26
CA ASN A 6 -7.38 -10.22 -5.66
C ASN A 6 -7.36 -8.81 -6.21
N TYR A 7 -7.41 -7.82 -5.32
CA TYR A 7 -7.39 -6.40 -5.70
C TYR A 7 -6.21 -6.04 -6.63
N ARG A 8 -5.15 -6.85 -6.66
CA ARG A 8 -4.04 -6.74 -7.61
C ARG A 8 -4.42 -6.95 -9.08
N ASP A 9 -5.46 -7.73 -9.35
CA ASP A 9 -5.91 -8.08 -10.70
C ASP A 9 -6.82 -7.01 -11.31
N ASP A 10 -7.46 -6.18 -10.46
CA ASP A 10 -8.43 -5.13 -10.83
C ASP A 10 -7.82 -3.78 -11.23
N ILE A 11 -6.50 -3.58 -11.03
CA ILE A 11 -5.88 -2.27 -11.29
C ILE A 11 -5.31 -2.25 -12.71
N ALA A 12 -6.05 -1.66 -13.63
CA ALA A 12 -5.58 -1.32 -14.97
C ALA A 12 -5.06 0.13 -15.02
N GLY A 13 -4.00 0.38 -15.80
CA GLY A 13 -3.49 1.72 -16.05
C GLY A 13 -2.62 2.32 -14.92
N PRO A 14 -2.53 3.66 -14.85
CA PRO A 14 -1.71 4.35 -13.88
C PRO A 14 -2.26 4.22 -12.46
N VAL A 15 -1.36 4.27 -11.47
CA VAL A 15 -1.69 4.01 -10.08
C VAL A 15 -0.97 4.98 -9.15
N TRP A 16 -1.43 5.03 -7.91
CA TRP A 16 -0.79 5.76 -6.82
C TRP A 16 -0.26 4.79 -5.78
N LEU A 17 1.01 4.93 -5.42
CA LEU A 17 1.55 4.44 -4.17
C LEU A 17 1.17 5.44 -3.07
N TYR A 18 0.44 4.98 -2.07
CA TYR A 18 0.10 5.78 -0.90
C TYR A 18 0.86 5.27 0.33
N ARG A 19 1.47 6.20 1.04
CA ARG A 19 2.14 5.98 2.33
C ARG A 19 1.33 6.64 3.41
N VAL A 20 1.09 5.94 4.51
CA VAL A 20 0.37 6.46 5.66
C VAL A 20 1.25 6.38 6.89
N TYR A 21 1.35 7.50 7.59
CA TYR A 21 2.22 7.68 8.73
C TYR A 21 1.41 7.83 10.03
N ALA A 22 2.03 7.39 11.11
CA ALA A 22 1.63 7.64 12.49
C ALA A 22 2.84 8.22 13.23
N GLY A 23 2.82 9.53 13.43
CA GLY A 23 3.98 10.35 13.75
C GLY A 23 5.06 10.23 12.66
N ASP A 24 6.28 9.97 13.10
CA ASP A 24 7.42 9.75 12.20
C ASP A 24 7.49 8.32 11.65
N THR A 25 6.59 7.42 12.08
CA THR A 25 6.63 6.01 11.69
C THR A 25 5.76 5.75 10.47
N LEU A 26 6.31 5.03 9.48
CA LEU A 26 5.52 4.51 8.37
C LEU A 26 4.59 3.39 8.88
N ALA A 27 3.31 3.68 8.95
CA ALA A 27 2.30 2.76 9.48
C ALA A 27 1.84 1.76 8.41
N TYR A 28 1.61 2.23 7.18
CA TYR A 28 1.15 1.39 6.09
C TYR A 28 1.57 1.97 4.72
N VAL A 29 1.86 1.10 3.77
CA VAL A 29 2.04 1.46 2.34
C VAL A 29 1.19 0.56 1.46
N GLY A 30 0.57 1.13 0.43
CA GLY A 30 -0.23 0.39 -0.52
C GLY A 30 -0.29 1.05 -1.89
N VAL A 31 -0.72 0.29 -2.91
CA VAL A 31 -0.99 0.82 -4.26
C VAL A 31 -2.48 0.89 -4.54
N SER A 32 -2.93 1.92 -5.25
CA SER A 32 -4.32 2.03 -5.72
C SER A 32 -4.51 3.00 -6.88
N ALA A 33 -5.48 2.72 -7.76
CA ALA A 33 -6.02 3.73 -8.69
C ALA A 33 -6.82 4.83 -7.94
N ASP A 34 -7.44 4.49 -6.81
CA ASP A 34 -8.15 5.42 -5.93
C ASP A 34 -7.59 5.30 -4.49
N PRO A 35 -6.50 6.01 -4.17
CA PRO A 35 -5.89 5.95 -2.84
C PRO A 35 -6.83 6.53 -1.76
N LYS A 36 -7.68 7.51 -2.10
CA LYS A 36 -8.59 8.17 -1.15
C LYS A 36 -9.57 7.16 -0.56
N THR A 37 -10.27 6.40 -1.40
CA THR A 37 -11.22 5.37 -0.94
C THR A 37 -10.52 4.25 -0.17
N ARG A 38 -9.32 3.85 -0.60
CA ARG A 38 -8.55 2.81 0.10
C ARG A 38 -8.12 3.27 1.48
N ILE A 39 -7.60 4.48 1.62
CA ILE A 39 -7.20 5.07 2.90
C ILE A 39 -8.41 5.20 3.84
N ALA A 40 -9.57 5.64 3.33
CA ALA A 40 -10.79 5.71 4.13
C ALA A 40 -11.20 4.35 4.71
N LYS A 41 -11.04 3.25 3.95
CA LYS A 41 -11.25 1.89 4.44
C LYS A 41 -10.22 1.50 5.52
N HIS A 42 -8.96 1.89 5.32
CA HIS A 42 -7.89 1.64 6.31
C HIS A 42 -8.10 2.42 7.62
N ARG A 43 -8.61 3.65 7.57
CA ARG A 43 -8.94 4.45 8.76
C ARG A 43 -9.96 3.78 9.69
N ARG A 44 -10.79 2.86 9.16
CA ARG A 44 -11.77 2.09 9.96
C ARG A 44 -11.16 0.92 10.72
N LYS A 45 -9.90 0.57 10.47
CA LYS A 45 -9.20 -0.50 11.22
C LYS A 45 -8.76 0.01 12.60
N PRO A 46 -8.51 -0.87 13.58
CA PRO A 46 -8.11 -0.46 14.94
C PRO A 46 -6.93 0.52 14.98
N TRP A 47 -5.95 0.33 14.08
CA TRP A 47 -4.77 1.20 13.95
C TRP A 47 -4.99 2.46 13.10
N GLY A 48 -6.13 2.60 12.44
CA GLY A 48 -6.40 3.68 11.48
C GLY A 48 -6.58 5.05 12.13
N LYS A 49 -6.83 5.09 13.44
CA LYS A 49 -6.98 6.33 14.22
C LYS A 49 -5.67 7.09 14.38
N SER A 50 -4.53 6.39 14.30
CA SER A 50 -3.19 6.98 14.48
C SER A 50 -2.67 7.67 13.21
N PHE A 51 -3.46 7.70 12.13
CA PHE A 51 -3.02 8.21 10.84
C PHE A 51 -3.09 9.73 10.75
N ASP A 52 -1.93 10.38 10.68
CA ASP A 52 -1.81 11.84 10.62
C ASP A 52 -1.37 12.37 9.26
N ARG A 53 -0.45 11.70 8.57
CA ARG A 53 0.10 12.15 7.28
C ARG A 53 -0.02 11.09 6.20
N ILE A 54 -0.28 11.56 4.98
CA ILE A 54 -0.41 10.74 3.78
C ILE A 54 0.55 11.27 2.73
N GLY A 55 1.41 10.40 2.20
CA GLY A 55 2.21 10.65 1.01
C GLY A 55 1.61 9.94 -0.20
N LEU A 56 1.59 10.60 -1.35
CA LEU A 56 1.11 10.02 -2.61
C LEU A 56 2.21 10.12 -3.66
N GLN A 57 2.42 9.04 -4.41
CA GLN A 57 3.36 8.99 -5.52
C GLN A 57 2.71 8.29 -6.70
N TRP A 58 2.71 8.95 -7.85
CA TRP A 58 2.11 8.44 -9.08
C TRP A 58 3.06 7.49 -9.81
N PHE A 59 2.50 6.48 -10.46
CA PHE A 59 3.21 5.55 -11.33
C PHE A 59 2.43 5.32 -12.63
N PRO A 60 3.12 5.23 -13.78
CA PRO A 60 2.46 5.08 -15.08
C PRO A 60 1.81 3.71 -15.27
N SER A 61 2.24 2.70 -14.49
CA SER A 61 1.70 1.35 -14.57
C SER A 61 1.52 0.70 -13.21
N ARG A 62 0.61 -0.29 -13.14
CA ARG A 62 0.45 -1.14 -11.96
C ARG A 62 1.75 -1.86 -11.58
N ALA A 63 2.54 -2.27 -12.57
CA ALA A 63 3.76 -3.04 -12.34
C ALA A 63 4.78 -2.19 -11.59
N ASP A 64 4.97 -0.94 -12.00
CA ASP A 64 5.87 0.01 -11.34
C ASP A 64 5.38 0.35 -9.93
N GLY A 65 4.08 0.58 -9.77
CA GLY A 65 3.47 0.81 -8.46
C GLY A 65 3.71 -0.35 -7.50
N PHE A 66 3.48 -1.60 -7.94
CA PHE A 66 3.71 -2.78 -7.11
C PHE A 66 5.19 -3.04 -6.83
N ALA A 67 6.08 -2.78 -7.79
CA ALA A 67 7.52 -2.86 -7.56
C ALA A 67 7.95 -1.86 -6.46
N ALA A 68 7.44 -0.63 -6.52
CA ALA A 68 7.69 0.39 -5.51
C ALA A 68 7.08 0.05 -4.13
N GLU A 69 5.86 -0.50 -4.09
CA GLU A 69 5.24 -1.03 -2.87
C GLU A 69 6.10 -2.10 -2.23
N ARG A 70 6.55 -3.07 -3.03
CA ARG A 70 7.40 -4.18 -2.58
C ARG A 70 8.72 -3.64 -1.99
N ALA A 71 9.36 -2.72 -2.69
CA ALA A 71 10.60 -2.09 -2.24
C ALA A 71 10.40 -1.34 -0.90
N ALA A 72 9.34 -0.54 -0.79
CA ALA A 72 9.01 0.19 0.43
C ALA A 72 8.73 -0.75 1.61
N ILE A 73 7.97 -1.84 1.42
CA ILE A 73 7.68 -2.80 2.49
C ILE A 73 8.97 -3.48 2.99
N LEU A 74 9.89 -3.80 2.09
CA LEU A 74 11.15 -4.46 2.43
C LEU A 74 12.12 -3.49 3.14
N ALA A 75 12.29 -2.28 2.62
CA ALA A 75 13.24 -1.30 3.15
C ALA A 75 12.75 -0.61 4.42
N GLU A 76 11.50 -0.14 4.42
CA GLU A 76 10.97 0.74 5.47
C GLU A 76 10.19 -0.03 6.55
N ARG A 77 9.92 -1.32 6.32
CA ARG A 77 9.27 -2.26 7.23
C ARG A 77 7.99 -1.73 7.93
N PRO A 78 6.97 -1.22 7.22
CA PRO A 78 5.79 -0.59 7.81
C PRO A 78 5.11 -1.42 8.90
N LEU A 79 4.56 -0.77 9.93
CA LEU A 79 3.96 -1.43 11.09
C LEU A 79 2.87 -2.45 10.71
N TYR A 80 1.98 -2.08 9.78
CA TYR A 80 0.74 -2.83 9.52
C TYR A 80 0.70 -3.54 8.15
N ASN A 81 1.78 -3.52 7.38
CA ASN A 81 1.93 -4.37 6.20
C ASN A 81 2.32 -5.80 6.64
N THR A 82 1.32 -6.57 7.09
CA THR A 82 1.52 -7.92 7.65
C THR A 82 1.92 -8.97 6.61
N ALA A 83 1.47 -8.82 5.36
CA ALA A 83 1.92 -9.62 4.23
C ALA A 83 3.24 -9.04 3.68
N ARG A 84 4.36 -9.45 4.27
CA ARG A 84 5.69 -9.03 3.79
C ARG A 84 6.13 -9.90 2.61
N PRO A 85 6.62 -9.30 1.50
CA PRO A 85 7.29 -10.06 0.45
C PRO A 85 8.42 -10.86 1.08
N ARG A 86 8.59 -12.13 0.73
CA ARG A 86 9.82 -12.84 1.08
C ARG A 86 10.97 -12.11 0.39
N GLY A 87 11.98 -11.72 1.17
CA GLY A 87 13.23 -11.22 0.59
C GLY A 87 13.75 -12.29 -0.36
N ALA A 88 14.06 -11.92 -1.60
CA ALA A 88 14.96 -12.76 -2.38
C ALA A 88 16.30 -12.67 -1.64
N MET A 89 16.73 -13.77 -1.03
CA MET A 89 18.11 -13.93 -0.63
C MET A 89 18.93 -13.78 -1.92
N LEU A 90 19.78 -12.76 -1.98
CA LEU A 90 20.77 -12.59 -3.04
C LEU A 90 21.65 -13.84 -3.12
#